data_AF-A0A9E2XVH2-F1
#
_entry.id   AF-A0A9E2XVH2-F1
#
_cell.length_a   1.000
_cell.length_b   1.000
_cell.length_c   1.000
_cell.angle_alpha   90.00
_cell.angle_beta   90.00
_cell.angle_gamma   90.00
#
_symmetry.space_group_name_H-M   'P 1'
#
loop_
_entity.id
_entity.type
_entity.pdbx_description
1 polymer ?
#
loop_
_entity_poly.entity_id
_entity_poly.type
_entity_poly.pdbx_seq_one_letter_code
_entity_poly.pdbx_strand_id
1 'polypeptide(L)'
;IDGVVIGTTHFVNAVVQRRDLARVAAVRIGLPASASLPPFCDWPADLAERVRGAVFMIEGGHDYDGRPIVPLDEVALLRVARQIRASGIRSVAIAAIFSPLDPGCEERARAILSEECPDISVTMSHRLGRIGLLERENAALLNAALIDLARATIAGFITAARTVAAPLYLTQNDGTMMQAEMAAALPVMSFSSGATNSMRGAAFLSGLTDAMVIDVGGTTTDIGQLRRGFPREANSVVEVGGVRTLFRMPDLLSIGLGGGSLVSADPLSVGPKSVGYRLIEEGLVFGGNTMTATDVAVAAGLVQIGDNRAVADLARSLVRRALDTVREKIEDSVDRMKTDVRELPLIAVGGGAFLVPNRLAGISHVSHVPHGDCANAVGAAIAQVSGETDQVYRDLSREAAIAAAEAQATERAIAAGAERETLQTIDVEDIPLAYLPGNALRVRVRVAGEMASSTNRNKSSSVSQ
;
A
#
# COMPACT_ATOMS: atom_id res chain seq x y z
N ILE A 1 0.18 8.80 26.04
CA ILE A 1 0.02 8.11 24.74
C ILE A 1 -0.55 9.16 23.80
N ASP A 2 0.25 9.63 22.85
CA ASP A 2 -0.13 10.73 21.96
C ASP A 2 -0.97 10.26 20.76
N GLY A 3 -0.90 8.97 20.44
CA GLY A 3 -1.69 8.32 19.40
C GLY A 3 -1.53 6.80 19.43
N VAL A 4 -2.48 6.11 18.80
CA VAL A 4 -2.41 4.68 18.48
C VAL A 4 -2.32 4.57 16.97
N VAL A 5 -1.26 3.96 16.45
CA VAL A 5 -1.05 3.76 15.02
C VAL A 5 -1.09 2.27 14.71
N ILE A 6 -1.94 1.87 13.78
CA ILE A 6 -2.15 0.46 13.41
C ILE A 6 -1.77 0.22 11.95
N GLY A 7 -0.83 -0.69 11.73
CA GLY A 7 -0.66 -1.38 10.45
C GLY A 7 -1.48 -2.66 10.43
N THR A 8 -2.15 -2.96 9.31
CA THR A 8 -2.98 -4.17 9.19
C THR A 8 -2.90 -4.77 7.79
N THR A 9 -2.79 -6.09 7.72
CA THR A 9 -2.88 -6.86 6.46
C THR A 9 -4.30 -7.39 6.22
N HIS A 10 -5.25 -7.07 7.10
CA HIS A 10 -6.59 -7.67 7.09
C HIS A 10 -7.31 -7.46 5.75
N PHE A 11 -7.24 -6.25 5.18
CA PHE A 11 -7.96 -5.93 3.94
C PHE A 11 -7.34 -6.56 2.70
N VAL A 12 -6.01 -6.60 2.59
CA VAL A 12 -5.35 -7.29 1.47
C VAL A 12 -5.60 -8.80 1.53
N ASN A 13 -5.59 -9.38 2.73
CA ASN A 13 -5.90 -10.79 2.94
C ASN A 13 -7.34 -11.13 2.54
N ALA A 14 -8.31 -10.26 2.80
CA ALA A 14 -9.70 -10.44 2.36
C ALA A 14 -9.79 -10.56 0.82
N VAL A 15 -9.06 -9.72 0.08
CA VAL A 15 -8.98 -9.79 -1.39
C VAL A 15 -8.29 -11.07 -1.84
N VAL A 16 -7.11 -11.39 -1.31
CA VAL A 16 -6.33 -12.57 -1.71
C VAL A 16 -7.08 -13.87 -1.41
N GLN A 17 -7.78 -13.94 -0.26
CA GLN A 17 -8.50 -15.13 0.18
C GLN A 17 -9.95 -15.19 -0.33
N ARG A 18 -10.42 -14.14 -1.02
CA ARG A 18 -11.80 -14.04 -1.55
C ARG A 18 -12.89 -14.07 -0.46
N ARG A 19 -12.62 -13.44 0.69
CA ARG A 19 -13.47 -13.49 1.89
C ARG A 19 -13.95 -12.10 2.30
N ASP A 20 -15.16 -12.05 2.84
CA ASP A 20 -15.76 -10.84 3.43
C ASP A 20 -15.79 -9.63 2.48
N LEU A 21 -15.94 -9.90 1.18
CA LEU A 21 -16.06 -8.90 0.12
C LEU A 21 -17.54 -8.67 -0.24
N ALA A 22 -17.95 -7.40 -0.32
CA ALA A 22 -19.28 -7.02 -0.75
C ALA A 22 -19.42 -7.07 -2.28
N ARG A 23 -20.65 -7.29 -2.78
CA ARG A 23 -20.98 -7.03 -4.19
C ARG A 23 -20.96 -5.53 -4.46
N VAL A 24 -20.42 -5.15 -5.60
CA VAL A 24 -20.19 -3.75 -6.01
C VAL A 24 -20.89 -3.48 -7.33
N ALA A 25 -21.66 -2.39 -7.39
CA ALA A 25 -22.12 -1.87 -8.67
C ALA A 25 -21.04 -0.97 -9.28
N ALA A 26 -20.72 -1.20 -10.56
CA ALA A 26 -19.76 -0.41 -11.30
C ALA A 26 -20.49 0.64 -12.14
N VAL A 27 -20.10 1.91 -12.00
CA VAL A 27 -20.60 3.02 -12.81
C VAL A 27 -19.42 3.66 -13.54
N ARG A 28 -19.27 3.34 -14.82
CA ARG A 28 -18.27 3.97 -15.68
C ARG A 28 -18.89 5.11 -16.47
N ILE A 29 -18.26 6.29 -16.42
CA ILE A 29 -18.67 7.48 -17.18
C ILE A 29 -17.62 7.71 -18.26
N GLY A 30 -18.00 7.48 -19.51
CA GLY A 30 -17.04 7.57 -20.61
C GLY A 30 -17.54 7.02 -21.94
N LEU A 31 -18.83 6.84 -22.13
CA LEU A 31 -19.38 6.57 -23.46
C LEU A 31 -19.34 7.85 -24.31
N PRO A 32 -19.10 7.73 -25.62
CA PRO A 32 -18.84 6.48 -26.36
C PRO A 32 -17.39 5.98 -26.31
N ALA A 33 -16.45 6.79 -25.82
CA ALA A 33 -15.01 6.56 -25.94
C ALA A 33 -14.46 5.27 -25.27
N SER A 34 -15.14 4.74 -24.24
CA SER A 34 -14.69 3.58 -23.45
C SER A 34 -15.61 2.35 -23.53
N ALA A 35 -16.37 2.22 -24.62
CA ALA A 35 -17.39 1.18 -24.78
C ALA A 35 -16.85 -0.26 -24.93
N SER A 36 -15.62 -0.43 -25.43
CA SER A 36 -15.11 -1.74 -25.88
C SER A 36 -14.78 -2.71 -24.75
N LEU A 37 -14.39 -2.21 -23.57
CA LEU A 37 -13.95 -3.02 -22.44
C LEU A 37 -14.83 -2.70 -21.23
N PRO A 38 -15.74 -3.58 -20.79
CA PRO A 38 -16.57 -3.30 -19.62
C PRO A 38 -15.77 -3.37 -18.32
N PRO A 39 -16.26 -2.78 -17.22
CA PRO A 39 -15.75 -3.05 -15.87
C PRO A 39 -15.63 -4.55 -15.57
N PHE A 40 -14.60 -4.93 -14.81
CA PHE A 40 -14.22 -6.32 -14.48
C PHE A 40 -13.67 -7.17 -15.65
N CYS A 41 -13.37 -6.59 -16.82
CA CYS A 41 -12.98 -7.37 -18.01
C CYS A 41 -11.70 -8.20 -17.86
N ASP A 42 -10.76 -7.76 -17.03
CA ASP A 42 -9.46 -8.40 -16.82
C ASP A 42 -9.30 -9.00 -15.41
N TRP A 43 -10.40 -9.15 -14.67
CA TRP A 43 -10.36 -9.72 -13.32
C TRP A 43 -10.31 -11.25 -13.35
N PRO A 44 -9.66 -11.88 -12.35
CA PRO A 44 -9.79 -13.31 -12.12
C PRO A 44 -11.26 -13.71 -11.96
N ALA A 45 -11.69 -14.75 -12.68
CA ALA A 45 -13.10 -15.15 -12.75
C ALA A 45 -13.70 -15.44 -11.37
N ASP A 46 -12.93 -16.09 -10.50
CA ASP A 46 -13.33 -16.46 -9.13
C ASP A 46 -13.57 -15.25 -8.22
N LEU A 47 -12.77 -14.19 -8.39
CA LEU A 47 -12.94 -12.93 -7.66
C LEU A 47 -14.09 -12.12 -8.25
N ALA A 48 -14.14 -12.00 -9.58
CA ALA A 48 -15.18 -11.27 -10.28
C ALA A 48 -16.57 -11.83 -9.96
N GLU A 49 -16.76 -13.16 -9.93
CA GLU A 49 -18.04 -13.78 -9.59
C GLU A 49 -18.55 -13.39 -8.18
N ARG A 50 -17.63 -13.21 -7.23
CA ARG A 50 -17.96 -12.85 -5.86
C ARG A 50 -18.35 -11.40 -5.69
N VAL A 51 -17.62 -10.48 -6.33
CA VAL A 51 -17.79 -9.04 -6.09
C VAL A 51 -18.61 -8.33 -7.16
N ARG A 52 -18.77 -8.91 -8.35
CA ARG A 52 -19.44 -8.23 -9.46
C ARG A 52 -20.95 -8.12 -9.19
N GLY A 53 -21.41 -6.87 -9.04
CA GLY A 53 -22.80 -6.49 -9.06
C GLY A 53 -23.24 -6.02 -10.46
N ALA A 54 -24.18 -5.09 -10.49
CA ALA A 54 -24.63 -4.48 -11.73
C ALA A 54 -23.53 -3.59 -12.35
N VAL A 55 -23.44 -3.56 -13.68
CA VAL A 55 -22.44 -2.79 -14.42
C VAL A 55 -23.16 -1.80 -15.33
N PHE A 56 -22.81 -0.52 -15.21
CA PHE A 56 -23.40 0.58 -15.96
C PHE A 56 -22.29 1.38 -16.63
N MET A 57 -22.48 1.65 -17.92
CA MET A 57 -21.64 2.56 -18.69
C MET A 57 -22.51 3.71 -19.18
N ILE A 58 -22.09 4.94 -18.93
CA ILE A 58 -22.88 6.16 -19.12
C ILE A 58 -22.07 7.16 -19.95
N GLU A 59 -22.79 7.98 -20.72
CA GLU A 59 -22.21 9.12 -21.46
C GLU A 59 -21.65 10.18 -20.50
N GLY A 60 -20.53 10.76 -20.90
CA GLY A 60 -19.85 11.82 -20.16
C GLY A 60 -18.34 11.62 -20.16
N GLY A 61 -17.70 12.18 -19.14
CA GLY A 61 -16.25 12.19 -19.01
C GLY A 61 -15.64 13.35 -19.78
N HIS A 62 -14.36 13.59 -19.50
CA HIS A 62 -13.60 14.67 -20.10
C HIS A 62 -12.54 14.11 -21.04
N ASP A 63 -12.09 14.90 -21.99
CA ASP A 63 -10.88 14.66 -22.75
C ASP A 63 -9.66 15.07 -21.92
N TYR A 64 -8.46 14.79 -22.42
CA TYR A 64 -7.20 15.08 -21.72
C TYR A 64 -7.02 16.58 -21.40
N ASP A 65 -7.74 17.45 -22.10
CA ASP A 65 -7.78 18.90 -21.93
C ASP A 65 -8.96 19.43 -21.12
N GLY A 66 -9.70 18.55 -20.45
CA GLY A 66 -10.82 18.91 -19.58
C GLY A 66 -12.09 19.27 -20.35
N ARG A 67 -12.09 19.32 -21.69
CA ARG A 67 -13.33 19.49 -22.44
C ARG A 67 -14.20 18.25 -22.26
N PRO A 68 -15.53 18.38 -22.07
CA PRO A 68 -16.41 17.22 -22.05
C PRO A 68 -16.32 16.44 -23.36
N ILE A 69 -16.19 15.10 -23.30
CA ILE A 69 -16.27 14.23 -24.49
C ILE A 69 -17.68 14.36 -25.08
N VAL A 70 -18.67 14.21 -24.21
CA VAL A 70 -20.09 14.49 -24.40
C VAL A 70 -20.64 14.99 -23.06
N PRO A 71 -21.81 15.67 -23.02
CA PRO A 71 -22.45 16.02 -21.75
C PRO A 71 -22.73 14.79 -20.89
N LEU A 72 -22.64 14.95 -19.57
CA LEU A 72 -23.01 13.89 -18.62
C LEU A 72 -24.50 13.59 -18.72
N ASP A 73 -24.87 12.34 -19.00
CA ASP A 73 -26.28 11.92 -19.02
C ASP A 73 -26.81 11.70 -17.60
N GLU A 74 -27.26 12.80 -16.98
CA GLU A 74 -27.84 12.78 -15.63
C GLU A 74 -29.16 11.99 -15.56
N VAL A 75 -29.92 11.91 -16.67
CA VAL A 75 -31.18 11.16 -16.73
C VAL A 75 -30.89 9.66 -16.70
N ALA A 76 -29.86 9.19 -17.42
CA ALA A 76 -29.37 7.83 -17.30
C ALA A 76 -28.81 7.56 -15.90
N LEU A 77 -28.05 8.49 -15.30
CA LEU A 77 -27.55 8.33 -13.92
C LEU A 77 -28.67 8.15 -12.89
N LEU A 78 -29.75 8.93 -12.97
CA LEU A 78 -30.92 8.76 -12.10
C LEU A 78 -31.57 7.38 -12.27
N ARG A 79 -31.65 6.88 -13.50
CA ARG A 79 -32.15 5.52 -13.79
C ARG A 79 -31.24 4.46 -13.20
N VAL A 80 -29.93 4.62 -13.36
CA VAL A 80 -28.90 3.74 -12.80
C VAL A 80 -28.98 3.73 -11.27
N ALA A 81 -29.13 4.88 -10.61
CA ALA A 81 -29.27 4.97 -9.16
C ALA A 81 -30.48 4.15 -8.66
N ARG A 82 -31.63 4.26 -9.33
CA ARG A 82 -32.83 3.48 -9.01
C ARG A 82 -32.64 1.98 -9.23
N GLN A 83 -31.92 1.58 -10.28
CA GLN A 83 -31.58 0.18 -10.52
C GLN A 83 -30.64 -0.38 -9.46
N ILE A 84 -29.64 0.40 -9.03
CA ILE A 84 -28.74 0.01 -7.94
C ILE A 84 -29.55 -0.16 -6.64
N ARG A 85 -30.43 0.80 -6.31
CA ARG A 85 -31.33 0.69 -5.15
C ARG A 85 -32.18 -0.57 -5.19
N ALA A 86 -32.81 -0.86 -6.34
CA ALA A 86 -33.66 -2.03 -6.52
C ALA A 86 -32.89 -3.35 -6.39
N SER A 87 -31.60 -3.37 -6.74
CA SER A 87 -30.74 -4.55 -6.59
C SER A 87 -30.30 -4.83 -5.14
N GLY A 88 -30.50 -3.87 -4.23
CA GLY A 88 -30.05 -3.98 -2.83
C GLY A 88 -28.54 -3.83 -2.63
N ILE A 89 -27.78 -3.53 -3.69
CA ILE A 89 -26.34 -3.27 -3.60
C ILE A 89 -26.11 -1.92 -2.91
N ARG A 90 -25.23 -1.91 -1.90
CA ARG A 90 -24.88 -0.72 -1.12
C ARG A 90 -23.50 -0.14 -1.42
N SER A 91 -22.66 -0.87 -2.14
CA SER A 91 -21.31 -0.44 -2.52
C SER A 91 -21.26 -0.11 -4.01
N VAL A 92 -20.78 1.09 -4.34
CA VAL A 92 -20.64 1.58 -5.71
C VAL A 92 -19.24 2.09 -5.94
N ALA A 93 -18.65 1.77 -7.08
CA ALA A 93 -17.48 2.44 -7.59
C ALA A 93 -17.84 3.27 -8.83
N ILE A 94 -17.37 4.52 -8.88
CA ILE A 94 -17.54 5.43 -10.01
C ILE A 94 -16.17 5.70 -10.61
N ALA A 95 -16.06 5.51 -11.93
CA ALA A 95 -14.86 5.87 -12.68
C ALA A 95 -15.24 6.69 -13.92
N ALA A 96 -14.73 7.91 -14.03
CA ALA A 96 -14.88 8.74 -15.23
C ALA A 96 -13.57 8.89 -16.01
N ILE A 97 -13.63 9.00 -17.34
CA ILE A 97 -12.46 9.31 -18.17
C ILE A 97 -11.85 10.65 -17.72
N PHE A 98 -10.52 10.66 -17.54
CA PHE A 98 -9.73 11.80 -17.05
C PHE A 98 -10.19 12.41 -15.70
N SER A 99 -10.89 11.64 -14.85
CA SER A 99 -11.32 12.12 -13.53
C SER A 99 -10.24 12.57 -12.54
N PRO A 100 -8.97 12.09 -12.59
CA PRO A 100 -7.90 12.67 -11.77
C PRO A 100 -7.59 14.14 -12.13
N LEU A 101 -7.91 14.55 -13.37
CA LEU A 101 -7.73 15.93 -13.84
C LEU A 101 -8.96 16.78 -13.57
N ASP A 102 -10.15 16.24 -13.84
CA ASP A 102 -11.43 16.89 -13.57
C ASP A 102 -12.40 15.88 -12.92
N PRO A 103 -12.60 15.97 -11.59
CA PRO A 103 -13.45 15.04 -10.86
C PRO A 103 -14.95 15.31 -11.04
N GLY A 104 -15.35 16.36 -11.76
CA GLY A 104 -16.73 16.89 -11.78
C GLY A 104 -17.78 15.86 -12.19
N CYS A 105 -17.47 14.99 -13.16
CA CYS A 105 -18.38 13.89 -13.53
C CYS A 105 -18.57 12.88 -12.38
N GLU A 106 -17.50 12.52 -11.67
CA GLU A 106 -17.60 11.57 -10.54
C GLU A 106 -18.31 12.20 -9.35
N GLU A 107 -18.04 13.47 -9.05
CA GLU A 107 -18.68 14.21 -7.96
C GLU A 107 -20.17 14.39 -8.21
N ARG A 108 -20.56 14.73 -9.45
CA ARG A 108 -21.98 14.87 -9.82
C ARG A 108 -22.70 13.53 -9.76
N ALA A 109 -22.09 12.47 -10.27
CA ALA A 109 -22.66 11.12 -10.17
C ALA A 109 -22.79 10.66 -8.71
N ARG A 110 -21.80 10.93 -7.85
CA ARG A 110 -21.89 10.66 -6.41
C ARG A 110 -23.06 11.40 -5.78
N ALA A 111 -23.25 12.69 -6.08
CA ALA A 111 -24.35 13.48 -5.53
C ALA A 111 -25.71 12.85 -5.89
N ILE A 112 -25.94 12.54 -7.18
CA ILE A 112 -27.18 11.91 -7.66
C ILE A 112 -27.41 10.55 -6.99
N LEU A 113 -26.37 9.72 -6.88
CA LEU A 113 -26.46 8.41 -6.23
C LEU A 113 -26.80 8.53 -4.74
N SER A 114 -26.17 9.48 -4.03
CA SER A 114 -26.45 9.71 -2.61
C SER A 114 -27.84 10.28 -2.36
N GLU A 115 -28.38 11.10 -3.26
CA GLU A 115 -29.75 11.63 -3.16
C GLU A 115 -30.81 10.52 -3.33
N GLU A 116 -30.63 9.62 -4.31
CA GLU A 116 -31.58 8.52 -4.57
C GLU A 116 -31.38 7.32 -3.62
N CYS A 117 -30.17 7.15 -3.07
CA CYS A 117 -29.77 6.05 -2.18
C CYS A 117 -28.97 6.56 -0.97
N PRO A 118 -29.62 7.06 0.10
CA PRO A 118 -28.91 7.68 1.23
C PRO A 118 -27.89 6.78 1.95
N ASP A 119 -28.11 5.46 1.99
CA ASP A 119 -27.24 4.49 2.67
C ASP A 119 -26.10 3.97 1.78
N ILE A 120 -25.97 4.48 0.56
CA ILE A 120 -25.00 3.99 -0.43
C ILE A 120 -23.59 4.48 -0.11
N SER A 121 -22.62 3.57 -0.25
CA SER A 121 -21.20 3.86 -0.09
C SER A 121 -20.56 3.98 -1.46
N VAL A 122 -20.10 5.18 -1.79
CA VAL A 122 -19.53 5.50 -3.10
C VAL A 122 -18.03 5.67 -2.99
N THR A 123 -17.29 4.87 -3.75
CA THR A 123 -15.87 5.10 -4.05
C THR A 123 -15.74 5.84 -5.37
N MET A 124 -15.08 6.99 -5.36
CA MET A 124 -14.74 7.75 -6.57
C MET A 124 -13.30 7.47 -6.96
N SER A 125 -13.09 7.07 -8.21
CA SER A 125 -11.80 6.57 -8.68
C SER A 125 -10.69 7.63 -8.65
N HIS A 126 -11.02 8.92 -8.84
CA HIS A 126 -10.04 10.02 -8.79
C HIS A 126 -9.36 10.19 -7.43
N ARG A 127 -9.94 9.65 -6.35
CA ARG A 127 -9.36 9.74 -4.99
C ARG A 127 -8.27 8.70 -4.73
N LEU A 128 -8.13 7.70 -5.60
CA LEU A 128 -7.28 6.53 -5.36
C LEU A 128 -6.10 6.41 -6.32
N GLY A 129 -6.35 6.59 -7.62
CA GLY A 129 -5.37 6.21 -8.64
C GLY A 129 -4.99 7.31 -9.61
N ARG A 130 -3.93 7.03 -10.37
CA ARG A 130 -3.33 7.95 -11.34
C ARG A 130 -4.08 7.92 -12.69
N ILE A 131 -3.48 8.55 -13.69
CA ILE A 131 -3.91 8.43 -15.10
C ILE A 131 -3.86 6.95 -15.52
N GLY A 132 -4.93 6.47 -16.16
CA GLY A 132 -5.16 5.05 -16.48
C GLY A 132 -6.57 4.64 -16.05
N LEU A 133 -7.48 4.43 -16.99
CA LEU A 133 -8.90 4.21 -16.68
C LEU A 133 -9.13 2.84 -16.02
N LEU A 134 -8.61 1.77 -16.61
CA LEU A 134 -8.91 0.40 -16.18
C LEU A 134 -8.31 0.12 -14.80
N GLU A 135 -7.02 0.40 -14.61
CA GLU A 135 -6.33 0.11 -13.37
C GLU A 135 -6.82 0.99 -12.20
N ARG A 136 -7.27 2.22 -12.48
CA ARG A 136 -7.89 3.10 -11.49
C ARG A 136 -9.31 2.66 -11.15
N GLU A 137 -10.10 2.26 -12.14
CA GLU A 137 -11.42 1.69 -11.93
C GLU A 137 -11.33 0.40 -11.10
N ASN A 138 -10.37 -0.47 -11.41
CA ASN A 138 -10.10 -1.69 -10.68
C ASN A 138 -9.79 -1.41 -9.20
N ALA A 139 -8.97 -0.39 -8.91
CA ALA A 139 -8.69 0.05 -7.55
C ALA A 139 -9.95 0.53 -6.82
N ALA A 140 -10.80 1.32 -7.50
CA ALA A 140 -12.06 1.82 -6.94
C ALA A 140 -13.06 0.68 -6.65
N LEU A 141 -13.13 -0.31 -7.53
CA LEU A 141 -13.98 -1.50 -7.37
C LEU A 141 -13.49 -2.38 -6.20
N LEU A 142 -12.19 -2.62 -6.09
CA LEU A 142 -11.61 -3.33 -4.93
C LEU A 142 -11.90 -2.59 -3.62
N ASN A 143 -11.74 -1.27 -3.61
CA ASN A 143 -12.03 -0.47 -2.42
C ASN A 143 -13.51 -0.56 -2.02
N ALA A 144 -14.42 -0.38 -2.98
CA ALA A 144 -15.85 -0.47 -2.73
C ALA A 144 -16.27 -1.85 -2.19
N ALA A 145 -15.60 -2.93 -2.63
CA ALA A 145 -15.84 -4.29 -2.14
C ALA A 145 -15.42 -4.47 -0.67
N LEU A 146 -14.53 -3.62 -0.14
CA LEU A 146 -13.96 -3.71 1.21
C LEU A 146 -14.60 -2.78 2.23
N ILE A 147 -15.44 -1.82 1.82
CA ILE A 147 -15.97 -0.78 2.72
C ILE A 147 -16.66 -1.37 3.96
N ASP A 148 -17.50 -2.40 3.79
CA ASP A 148 -18.24 -3.00 4.91
C ASP A 148 -17.28 -3.67 5.92
N LEU A 149 -16.29 -4.43 5.43
CA LEU A 149 -15.24 -5.02 6.25
C LEU A 149 -14.42 -3.95 6.97
N ALA A 150 -14.07 -2.88 6.27
CA ALA A 150 -13.29 -1.77 6.81
C ALA A 150 -14.06 -1.08 7.94
N ARG A 151 -15.33 -0.74 7.74
CA ARG A 151 -16.16 -0.12 8.78
C ARG A 151 -16.24 -0.99 10.03
N ALA A 152 -16.48 -2.29 9.90
CA ALA A 152 -16.54 -3.20 11.04
C ALA A 152 -15.20 -3.29 11.78
N THR A 153 -14.10 -3.43 11.03
CA THR A 153 -12.74 -3.54 11.58
C THR A 153 -12.33 -2.27 12.31
N ILE A 154 -12.49 -1.12 11.66
CA ILE A 154 -12.13 0.18 12.22
C ILE A 154 -13.00 0.52 13.44
N ALA A 155 -14.30 0.20 13.43
CA ALA A 155 -15.15 0.37 14.60
C ALA A 155 -14.66 -0.46 15.81
N GLY A 156 -14.15 -1.66 15.56
CA GLY A 156 -13.47 -2.48 16.57
C GLY A 156 -12.22 -1.79 17.12
N PHE A 157 -11.36 -1.26 16.25
CA PHE A 157 -10.18 -0.51 16.67
C PHE A 157 -10.51 0.76 17.45
N ILE A 158 -11.53 1.52 17.04
CA ILE A 158 -11.99 2.72 17.76
C ILE A 158 -12.45 2.33 19.16
N THR A 159 -13.25 1.26 19.28
CA THR A 159 -13.70 0.75 20.58
C THR A 159 -12.52 0.37 21.47
N ALA A 160 -11.52 -0.33 20.93
CA ALA A 160 -10.33 -0.71 21.67
C ALA A 160 -9.47 0.51 22.07
N ALA A 161 -9.28 1.47 21.16
CA ALA A 161 -8.46 2.66 21.38
C ALA A 161 -9.04 3.61 22.45
N ARG A 162 -10.37 3.57 22.70
CA ARG A 162 -10.99 4.31 23.81
C ARG A 162 -10.42 3.95 25.17
N THR A 163 -9.88 2.75 25.34
CA THR A 163 -9.26 2.31 26.61
C THR A 163 -7.97 3.06 26.94
N VAL A 164 -7.30 3.64 25.94
CA VAL A 164 -6.04 4.40 26.09
C VAL A 164 -6.19 5.90 25.84
N ALA A 165 -7.42 6.38 25.60
CA ALA A 165 -7.78 7.79 25.43
C ALA A 165 -6.90 8.57 24.43
N ALA A 166 -6.55 7.94 23.29
CA ALA A 166 -5.68 8.51 22.28
C ALA A 166 -6.31 8.44 20.88
N PRO A 167 -5.95 9.35 19.96
CA PRO A 167 -6.41 9.31 18.57
C PRO A 167 -5.92 8.05 17.85
N LEU A 168 -6.73 7.52 16.95
CA LEU A 168 -6.45 6.32 16.18
C LEU A 168 -6.07 6.65 14.74
N TYR A 169 -4.93 6.12 14.30
CA TYR A 169 -4.39 6.25 12.96
C TYR A 169 -4.10 4.88 12.36
N LEU A 170 -4.10 4.84 11.03
CA LEU A 170 -3.68 3.68 10.26
C LEU A 170 -2.56 4.07 9.31
N THR A 171 -1.54 3.22 9.23
CA THR A 171 -0.42 3.41 8.30
C THR A 171 -0.82 3.06 6.87
N GLN A 172 -0.26 3.80 5.92
CA GLN A 172 -0.55 3.72 4.50
C GLN A 172 0.52 2.95 3.71
N ASN A 173 0.20 2.65 2.46
CA ASN A 173 1.08 2.00 1.49
C ASN A 173 2.33 2.81 1.11
N ASP A 174 2.43 4.07 1.49
CA ASP A 174 3.53 4.97 1.13
C ASP A 174 4.45 5.31 2.32
N GLY A 175 4.24 4.64 3.46
CA GLY A 175 4.97 4.85 4.71
C GLY A 175 4.47 6.02 5.57
N THR A 176 3.35 6.64 5.21
CA THR A 176 2.69 7.70 5.98
C THR A 176 1.47 7.15 6.75
N MET A 177 0.69 7.99 7.42
CA MET A 177 -0.52 7.59 8.14
C MET A 177 -1.75 8.42 7.77
N MET A 178 -2.92 7.86 8.04
CA MET A 178 -4.22 8.51 7.90
C MET A 178 -5.12 8.26 9.12
N GLN A 179 -6.12 9.13 9.31
CA GLN A 179 -7.13 8.95 10.34
C GLN A 179 -8.00 7.72 10.08
N ALA A 180 -8.56 7.16 11.15
CA ALA A 180 -9.43 5.99 11.10
C ALA A 180 -10.62 6.15 10.13
N GLU A 181 -11.22 7.33 10.07
CA GLU A 181 -12.35 7.67 9.19
C GLU A 181 -11.96 7.53 7.71
N MET A 182 -10.77 8.00 7.36
CA MET A 182 -10.23 7.88 6.00
C MET A 182 -9.93 6.42 5.67
N ALA A 183 -9.36 5.66 6.62
CA ALA A 183 -9.08 4.24 6.41
C ALA A 183 -10.34 3.39 6.25
N ALA A 184 -11.45 3.76 6.92
CA ALA A 184 -12.75 3.12 6.72
C ALA A 184 -13.36 3.42 5.34
N ALA A 185 -13.06 4.59 4.76
CA ALA A 185 -13.51 4.97 3.43
C ALA A 185 -12.62 4.41 2.31
N LEU A 186 -11.31 4.34 2.54
CA LEU A 186 -10.29 3.94 1.56
C LEU A 186 -9.38 2.81 2.08
N PRO A 187 -9.90 1.63 2.49
CA PRO A 187 -9.08 0.55 3.06
C PRO A 187 -7.93 0.07 2.17
N VAL A 188 -8.05 0.19 0.84
CA VAL A 188 -6.98 -0.20 -0.11
C VAL A 188 -5.68 0.55 0.11
N MET A 189 -5.74 1.75 0.71
CA MET A 189 -4.59 2.57 1.05
C MET A 189 -3.70 1.97 2.16
N SER A 190 -4.10 0.85 2.77
CA SER A 190 -3.36 0.18 3.85
C SER A 190 -2.90 -1.26 3.52
N PHE A 191 -3.06 -1.72 2.28
CA PHE A 191 -2.66 -3.06 1.83
C PHE A 191 -1.21 -3.44 2.12
N SER A 192 -0.28 -2.49 2.03
CA SER A 192 1.15 -2.71 2.23
C SER A 192 1.69 -2.09 3.51
N SER A 193 0.82 -1.77 4.48
CA SER A 193 1.24 -1.13 5.72
C SER A 193 2.32 -1.92 6.47
N GLY A 194 2.27 -3.26 6.41
CA GLY A 194 3.26 -4.10 7.06
C GLY A 194 4.67 -3.82 6.52
N ALA A 195 4.87 -4.04 5.23
CA ALA A 195 6.17 -3.84 4.60
C ALA A 195 6.63 -2.38 4.65
N THR A 196 5.74 -1.41 4.43
CA THR A 196 6.12 0.01 4.50
C THR A 196 6.53 0.44 5.89
N ASN A 197 5.87 -0.05 6.94
CA ASN A 197 6.29 0.18 8.32
C ASN A 197 7.67 -0.43 8.58
N SER A 198 7.92 -1.67 8.17
CA SER A 198 9.24 -2.28 8.32
C SER A 198 10.33 -1.47 7.61
N MET A 199 10.07 -0.95 6.41
CA MET A 199 11.00 -0.07 5.68
C MET A 199 11.24 1.26 6.39
N ARG A 200 10.18 1.90 6.90
CA ARG A 200 10.29 3.15 7.68
C ARG A 200 11.07 2.94 8.96
N GLY A 201 10.80 1.86 9.68
CA GLY A 201 11.54 1.50 10.88
C GLY A 201 12.99 1.15 10.58
N ALA A 202 13.28 0.45 9.48
CA ALA A 202 14.64 0.18 9.03
C ALA A 202 15.41 1.48 8.78
N ALA A 203 14.79 2.45 8.10
CA ALA A 203 15.38 3.78 7.90
C ALA A 203 15.70 4.47 9.23
N PHE A 204 14.74 4.46 10.16
CA PHE A 204 14.89 5.07 11.48
C PHE A 204 16.00 4.41 12.32
N LEU A 205 16.02 3.08 12.37
CA LEU A 205 16.98 2.31 13.18
C LEU A 205 18.41 2.36 12.61
N SER A 206 18.55 2.46 11.29
CA SER A 206 19.87 2.53 10.63
C SER A 206 20.40 3.95 10.47
N GLY A 207 19.53 4.96 10.46
CA GLY A 207 19.85 6.33 10.05
C GLY A 207 20.06 6.50 8.54
N LEU A 208 19.80 5.46 7.73
CA LEU A 208 19.96 5.50 6.27
C LEU A 208 18.63 5.80 5.59
N THR A 209 18.62 6.83 4.74
CA THR A 209 17.41 7.28 4.02
C THR A 209 17.34 6.73 2.59
N ASP A 210 18.45 6.29 2.02
CA ASP A 210 18.55 5.80 0.65
C ASP A 210 19.28 4.46 0.66
N ALA A 211 18.51 3.37 0.66
CA ALA A 211 19.00 2.02 0.89
C ALA A 211 18.03 0.97 0.31
N MET A 212 18.55 -0.23 0.05
CA MET A 212 17.72 -1.42 -0.04
C MET A 212 17.28 -1.83 1.35
N VAL A 213 16.05 -2.34 1.48
CA VAL A 213 15.55 -2.94 2.73
C VAL A 213 15.13 -4.36 2.43
N ILE A 214 15.53 -5.28 3.30
CA ILE A 214 15.05 -6.65 3.32
C ILE A 214 14.43 -6.93 4.70
N ASP A 215 13.14 -7.21 4.72
CA ASP A 215 12.41 -7.65 5.92
C ASP A 215 12.20 -9.16 5.83
N VAL A 216 12.93 -9.92 6.66
CA VAL A 216 12.82 -11.37 6.69
C VAL A 216 11.96 -11.79 7.87
N GLY A 217 10.76 -12.31 7.57
CA GLY A 217 9.86 -12.88 8.55
C GLY A 217 10.04 -14.38 8.79
N GLY A 218 9.02 -15.01 9.36
CA GLY A 218 8.97 -16.47 9.54
C GLY A 218 8.59 -17.25 8.27
N THR A 219 7.87 -16.63 7.34
CA THR A 219 7.35 -17.28 6.12
C THR A 219 7.88 -16.68 4.84
N THR A 220 8.07 -15.36 4.85
CA THR A 220 8.25 -14.53 3.66
C THR A 220 9.31 -13.49 3.92
N THR A 221 9.93 -13.05 2.84
CA THR A 221 10.88 -11.95 2.80
C THR A 221 10.32 -10.89 1.87
N ASP A 222 10.25 -9.65 2.34
CA ASP A 222 9.87 -8.49 1.54
C ASP A 222 11.09 -7.63 1.26
N ILE A 223 11.34 -7.35 -0.01
CA ILE A 223 12.47 -6.53 -0.47
C ILE A 223 11.93 -5.29 -1.15
N GLY A 224 12.45 -4.13 -0.76
CA GLY A 224 12.09 -2.84 -1.33
C GLY A 224 13.24 -1.85 -1.28
N GLN A 225 13.02 -0.66 -1.84
CA GLN A 225 13.99 0.42 -1.83
C GLN A 225 13.45 1.64 -1.08
N LEU A 226 14.28 2.24 -0.23
CA LEU A 226 14.06 3.54 0.37
C LEU A 226 14.62 4.65 -0.52
N ARG A 227 13.86 5.75 -0.61
CA ARG A 227 14.27 7.01 -1.22
C ARG A 227 13.92 8.13 -0.25
N ARG A 228 14.92 8.88 0.21
CA ARG A 228 14.73 9.96 1.19
C ARG A 228 13.94 9.52 2.44
N GLY A 229 14.15 8.28 2.88
CA GLY A 229 13.53 7.69 4.06
C GLY A 229 12.11 7.14 3.83
N PHE A 230 11.54 7.28 2.64
CA PHE A 230 10.23 6.71 2.30
C PHE A 230 10.35 5.51 1.36
N PRO A 231 9.44 4.53 1.42
CA PRO A 231 9.35 3.48 0.42
C PRO A 231 9.22 4.07 -0.98
N ARG A 232 10.03 3.57 -1.92
CA ARG A 232 9.91 3.91 -3.34
C ARG A 232 8.55 3.40 -3.83
N GLU A 233 7.74 4.29 -4.38
CA GLU A 233 6.47 3.90 -5.00
C GLU A 233 6.71 3.09 -6.29
N ALA A 234 5.84 2.12 -6.55
CA ALA A 234 5.77 1.46 -7.85
C ALA A 234 5.41 2.50 -8.93
N ASN A 235 6.15 2.47 -10.03
CA ASN A 235 5.94 3.31 -11.21
C ASN A 235 5.10 2.61 -12.29
N SER A 236 4.64 1.39 -12.01
CA SER A 236 3.88 0.55 -12.93
C SER A 236 2.68 -0.08 -12.24
N VAL A 237 1.90 -0.82 -13.00
CA VAL A 237 0.71 -1.54 -12.51
C VAL A 237 1.11 -2.54 -11.44
N VAL A 238 0.43 -2.50 -10.29
CA VAL A 238 0.59 -3.47 -9.21
C VAL A 238 -0.60 -4.41 -9.23
N GLU A 239 -0.32 -5.72 -9.11
CA GLU A 239 -1.36 -6.74 -9.06
C GLU A 239 -1.74 -7.06 -7.62
N VAL A 240 -3.02 -6.94 -7.27
CA VAL A 240 -3.55 -7.33 -5.96
C VAL A 240 -4.57 -8.43 -6.12
N GLY A 241 -4.24 -9.63 -5.64
CA GLY A 241 -5.11 -10.79 -5.74
C GLY A 241 -5.50 -11.16 -7.17
N GLY A 242 -4.63 -10.89 -8.16
CA GLY A 242 -4.90 -11.11 -9.59
C GLY A 242 -5.47 -9.90 -10.33
N VAL A 243 -5.75 -8.78 -9.64
CA VAL A 243 -6.34 -7.58 -10.25
C VAL A 243 -5.26 -6.54 -10.51
N ARG A 244 -5.19 -6.05 -11.74
CA ARG A 244 -4.29 -4.97 -12.16
C ARG A 244 -4.78 -3.63 -11.64
N THR A 245 -3.96 -2.95 -10.84
CA THR A 245 -4.33 -1.70 -10.16
C THR A 245 -3.25 -0.62 -10.28
N LEU A 246 -3.65 0.64 -10.13
CA LEU A 246 -2.76 1.80 -10.21
C LEU A 246 -3.09 2.83 -9.13
N PHE A 247 -2.81 2.49 -7.88
CA PHE A 247 -2.85 3.39 -6.72
C PHE A 247 -1.51 3.31 -5.96
N ARG A 248 -1.32 4.20 -4.99
CA ARG A 248 -0.08 4.31 -4.21
C ARG A 248 0.23 2.98 -3.51
N MET A 249 1.27 2.31 -4.00
CA MET A 249 1.81 1.05 -3.49
C MET A 249 3.33 1.14 -3.52
N PRO A 250 4.01 0.57 -2.52
CA PRO A 250 5.46 0.49 -2.55
C PRO A 250 5.89 -0.52 -3.62
N ASP A 251 7.02 -0.27 -4.28
CA ASP A 251 7.65 -1.26 -5.14
C ASP A 251 8.31 -2.31 -4.25
N LEU A 252 7.68 -3.48 -4.19
CA LEU A 252 8.07 -4.59 -3.31
C LEU A 252 8.16 -5.88 -4.09
N LEU A 253 9.17 -6.67 -3.75
CA LEU A 253 9.33 -8.03 -4.18
C LEU A 253 9.25 -8.95 -2.96
N SER A 254 8.19 -9.74 -2.90
CA SER A 254 8.01 -10.75 -1.86
C SER A 254 8.46 -12.12 -2.37
N ILE A 255 9.26 -12.81 -1.57
CA ILE A 255 9.69 -14.20 -1.84
C ILE A 255 9.36 -15.12 -0.67
N GLY A 256 9.06 -16.39 -0.97
CA GLY A 256 8.80 -17.44 0.03
C GLY A 256 10.07 -17.92 0.72
N LEU A 257 10.68 -17.03 1.51
CA LEU A 257 11.89 -17.27 2.27
C LEU A 257 11.71 -16.65 3.66
N GLY A 258 12.00 -17.38 4.72
CA GLY A 258 11.90 -16.90 6.09
C GLY A 258 12.42 -17.95 7.06
N GLY A 259 12.42 -17.65 8.36
CA GLY A 259 12.95 -18.58 9.38
C GLY A 259 12.31 -19.97 9.35
N GLY A 260 11.00 -20.04 9.10
CA GLY A 260 10.26 -21.30 9.02
C GLY A 260 10.20 -21.94 7.64
N SER A 261 10.91 -21.42 6.64
CA SER A 261 10.97 -22.04 5.31
C SER A 261 11.53 -23.45 5.41
N LEU A 262 10.84 -24.41 4.79
CA LEU A 262 11.22 -25.82 4.78
C LEU A 262 12.55 -26.00 4.03
N VAL A 263 13.42 -26.84 4.59
CA VAL A 263 14.68 -27.24 3.95
C VAL A 263 14.61 -28.73 3.61
N SER A 264 14.74 -29.06 2.33
CA SER A 264 14.88 -30.43 1.83
C SER A 264 16.32 -30.67 1.41
N ALA A 265 16.85 -31.87 1.66
CA ALA A 265 18.20 -32.24 1.25
C ALA A 265 18.25 -32.84 -0.17
N ASP A 266 17.19 -33.52 -0.61
CA ASP A 266 17.13 -34.22 -1.89
C ASP A 266 15.71 -34.17 -2.54
N PRO A 267 15.51 -33.39 -3.63
CA PRO A 267 16.44 -32.38 -4.12
C PRO A 267 16.64 -31.27 -3.07
N LEU A 268 17.79 -30.59 -3.11
CA LEU A 268 18.05 -29.45 -2.23
C LEU A 268 17.04 -28.34 -2.53
N SER A 269 16.31 -27.89 -1.52
CA SER A 269 15.41 -26.74 -1.64
C SER A 269 15.28 -26.00 -0.32
N VAL A 270 15.16 -24.68 -0.39
CA VAL A 270 14.79 -23.81 0.74
C VAL A 270 13.54 -23.03 0.36
N GLY A 271 12.44 -23.27 1.07
CA GLY A 271 11.12 -22.76 0.70
C GLY A 271 10.59 -23.35 -0.62
N PRO A 272 9.48 -22.81 -1.18
CA PRO A 272 8.68 -21.70 -0.66
C PRO A 272 7.72 -22.10 0.46
N LYS A 273 7.53 -23.40 0.71
CA LYS A 273 6.70 -23.89 1.81
C LYS A 273 7.35 -23.52 3.16
N SER A 274 6.52 -23.18 4.13
CA SER A 274 6.95 -22.80 5.48
C SER A 274 5.99 -23.38 6.53
N VAL A 275 6.52 -23.69 7.72
CA VAL A 275 5.72 -24.05 8.90
C VAL A 275 5.03 -22.84 9.54
N GLY A 276 5.44 -21.62 9.15
CA GLY A 276 4.84 -20.36 9.58
C GLY A 276 4.81 -20.19 11.09
N TYR A 277 3.64 -19.87 11.65
CA TYR A 277 3.47 -19.66 13.09
C TYR A 277 3.80 -20.92 13.93
N ARG A 278 3.82 -22.11 13.32
CA ARG A 278 4.16 -23.39 13.98
C ARG A 278 5.67 -23.64 14.04
N LEU A 279 6.51 -22.67 13.68
CA LEU A 279 7.96 -22.81 13.74
C LEU A 279 8.46 -23.30 15.11
N ILE A 280 7.90 -22.74 16.18
CA ILE A 280 8.26 -23.08 17.57
C ILE A 280 7.76 -24.47 18.01
N GLU A 281 6.95 -25.14 17.21
CA GLU A 281 6.41 -26.49 17.48
C GLU A 281 7.05 -27.53 16.56
N GLU A 282 7.24 -27.19 15.28
CA GLU A 282 7.66 -28.14 14.23
C GLU A 282 9.17 -28.09 13.92
N GLY A 283 9.87 -26.99 14.21
CA GLY A 283 11.30 -26.85 13.93
C GLY A 283 12.17 -27.77 14.79
N LEU A 284 13.29 -28.26 14.24
CA LEU A 284 14.17 -29.21 14.94
C LEU A 284 14.72 -28.64 16.24
N VAL A 285 15.21 -27.39 16.22
CA VAL A 285 15.73 -26.71 17.42
C VAL A 285 14.68 -26.49 18.51
N PHE A 286 13.40 -26.66 18.20
CA PHE A 286 12.30 -26.58 19.16
C PHE A 286 11.74 -27.96 19.58
N GLY A 287 12.36 -29.05 19.13
CA GLY A 287 11.92 -30.42 19.43
C GLY A 287 10.91 -31.00 18.45
N GLY A 288 10.66 -30.33 17.33
CA GLY A 288 9.87 -30.86 16.23
C GLY A 288 10.68 -31.76 15.29
N ASN A 289 10.08 -32.14 14.16
CA ASN A 289 10.65 -33.10 13.19
C ASN A 289 10.90 -32.48 11.80
N THR A 290 10.68 -31.19 11.65
CA THR A 290 10.73 -30.50 10.36
C THR A 290 11.97 -29.62 10.28
N MET A 291 12.84 -29.87 9.29
CA MET A 291 14.00 -29.01 9.06
C MET A 291 13.59 -27.68 8.42
N THR A 292 14.02 -26.59 9.04
CA THR A 292 13.71 -25.21 8.63
C THR A 292 14.97 -24.38 8.40
N ALA A 293 14.81 -23.20 7.81
CA ALA A 293 15.92 -22.26 7.62
C ALA A 293 16.53 -21.79 8.95
N THR A 294 15.72 -21.67 10.01
CA THR A 294 16.22 -21.41 11.38
C THR A 294 17.14 -22.53 11.86
N ASP A 295 16.79 -23.80 11.63
CA ASP A 295 17.63 -24.94 12.02
C ASP A 295 19.00 -24.92 11.31
N VAL A 296 18.99 -24.59 10.01
CA VAL A 296 20.21 -24.41 9.21
C VAL A 296 21.06 -23.24 9.75
N ALA A 297 20.43 -22.12 10.10
CA ALA A 297 21.13 -20.96 10.65
C ALA A 297 21.75 -21.23 12.03
N VAL A 298 21.04 -21.96 12.90
CA VAL A 298 21.57 -22.41 14.20
C VAL A 298 22.74 -23.39 14.01
N ALA A 299 22.61 -24.36 13.10
CA ALA A 299 23.68 -25.30 12.78
C ALA A 299 24.93 -24.62 12.21
N ALA A 300 24.75 -23.51 11.48
CA ALA A 300 25.84 -22.67 10.97
C ALA A 300 26.44 -21.73 12.03
N GLY A 301 25.83 -21.62 13.22
CA GLY A 301 26.26 -20.70 14.27
C GLY A 301 25.92 -19.23 14.00
N LEU A 302 24.97 -18.94 13.10
CA LEU A 302 24.55 -17.58 12.77
C LEU A 302 23.63 -16.98 13.83
N VAL A 303 22.91 -17.82 14.57
CA VAL A 303 21.95 -17.40 15.60
C VAL A 303 21.88 -18.44 16.72
N GLN A 304 21.49 -18.01 17.93
CA GLN A 304 21.26 -18.87 19.09
C GLN A 304 19.76 -18.91 19.40
N ILE A 305 19.07 -19.94 18.91
CA ILE A 305 17.63 -20.14 19.08
C ILE A 305 17.38 -21.62 19.36
N GLY A 306 16.55 -21.92 20.37
CA GLY A 306 16.20 -23.30 20.73
C GLY A 306 17.39 -24.11 21.24
N ASP A 307 17.34 -25.43 21.07
CA ASP A 307 18.40 -26.36 21.44
C ASP A 307 19.32 -26.67 20.25
N ASN A 308 20.53 -26.11 20.26
CA ASN A 308 21.55 -26.34 19.24
C ASN A 308 21.96 -27.81 19.09
N ARG A 309 21.72 -28.67 20.10
CA ARG A 309 22.03 -30.10 20.02
C ARG A 309 21.14 -30.82 19.01
N ALA A 310 19.91 -30.33 18.80
CA ALA A 310 18.96 -30.92 17.86
C ALA A 310 19.42 -30.84 16.39
N VAL A 311 20.40 -29.97 16.09
CA VAL A 311 20.93 -29.75 14.74
C VAL A 311 22.42 -30.12 14.61
N ALA A 312 23.00 -30.73 15.65
CA ALA A 312 24.41 -31.11 15.67
C ALA A 312 24.77 -32.16 14.60
N ASP A 313 23.82 -33.02 14.24
CA ASP A 313 23.99 -34.09 13.26
C ASP A 313 23.78 -33.61 11.81
N LEU A 314 23.40 -32.35 11.59
CA LEU A 314 23.24 -31.82 10.24
C LEU A 314 24.59 -31.79 9.51
N ALA A 315 24.63 -32.42 8.33
CA ALA A 315 25.82 -32.45 7.51
C ALA A 315 26.25 -31.01 7.14
N ARG A 316 27.52 -30.66 7.41
CA ARG A 316 28.06 -29.33 7.10
C ARG A 316 27.91 -28.93 5.63
N SER A 317 27.97 -29.91 4.73
CA SER A 317 27.75 -29.70 3.29
C SER A 317 26.30 -29.30 2.97
N LEU A 318 25.31 -29.88 3.66
CA LEU A 318 23.91 -29.51 3.52
C LEU A 318 23.68 -28.09 4.02
N VAL A 319 24.17 -27.77 5.22
CA VAL A 319 24.05 -26.44 5.83
C VAL A 319 24.63 -25.37 4.90
N ARG A 320 25.86 -25.57 4.41
CA ARG A 320 26.51 -24.65 3.47
C ARG A 320 25.70 -24.45 2.20
N ARG A 321 25.29 -25.54 1.54
CA ARG A 321 24.53 -25.47 0.29
C ARG A 321 23.17 -24.78 0.47
N ALA A 322 22.48 -25.05 1.59
CA ALA A 322 21.23 -24.37 1.91
C ALA A 322 21.42 -22.85 2.09
N LEU A 323 22.47 -22.43 2.81
CA LEU A 323 22.80 -21.01 2.97
C LEU A 323 23.25 -20.36 1.64
N ASP A 324 23.98 -21.07 0.79
CA ASP A 324 24.33 -20.59 -0.55
C ASP A 324 23.06 -20.37 -1.39
N THR A 325 22.08 -21.29 -1.34
CA THR A 325 20.76 -21.11 -1.98
C THR A 325 19.98 -19.91 -1.41
N VAL A 326 20.05 -19.67 -0.10
CA VAL A 326 19.45 -18.48 0.54
C VAL A 326 20.10 -17.20 0.02
N ARG A 327 21.44 -17.15 -0.03
CA ARG A 327 22.19 -16.01 -0.57
C ARG A 327 21.78 -15.73 -2.01
N GLU A 328 21.82 -16.74 -2.88
CA GLU A 328 21.48 -16.59 -4.31
C GLU A 328 20.07 -16.03 -4.50
N LYS A 329 19.08 -16.55 -3.76
CA LYS A 329 17.70 -16.03 -3.78
C LYS A 329 17.62 -14.55 -3.38
N ILE A 330 18.39 -14.15 -2.37
CA ILE A 330 18.43 -12.76 -1.90
C ILE A 330 19.11 -11.87 -2.95
N GLU A 331 20.27 -12.27 -3.47
CA GLU A 331 21.02 -11.52 -4.50
C GLU A 331 20.16 -11.30 -5.75
N ASP A 332 19.54 -12.36 -6.28
CA ASP A 332 18.65 -12.28 -7.44
C ASP A 332 17.46 -11.33 -7.19
N SER A 333 16.90 -11.36 -5.98
CA SER A 333 15.73 -10.54 -5.63
C SER A 333 16.09 -9.08 -5.43
N VAL A 334 17.24 -8.81 -4.81
CA VAL A 334 17.79 -7.46 -4.68
C VAL A 334 18.12 -6.88 -6.05
N ASP A 335 18.77 -7.64 -6.93
CA ASP A 335 19.13 -7.20 -8.28
C ASP A 335 17.88 -6.84 -9.10
N ARG A 336 16.83 -7.68 -9.05
CA ARG A 336 15.53 -7.40 -9.69
C ARG A 336 14.85 -6.12 -9.18
N MET A 337 15.07 -5.74 -7.92
CA MET A 337 14.47 -4.55 -7.31
C MET A 337 15.28 -3.27 -7.59
N LYS A 338 16.57 -3.41 -7.89
CA LYS A 338 17.43 -2.26 -8.23
C LYS A 338 17.03 -1.67 -9.57
N THR A 339 16.90 -0.35 -9.62
CA THR A 339 16.63 0.40 -10.85
C THR A 339 17.89 0.88 -11.55
N ASP A 340 19.03 0.82 -10.88
CA ASP A 340 20.32 1.25 -11.41
C ASP A 340 21.46 0.38 -10.86
N VAL A 341 22.61 0.40 -11.55
CA VAL A 341 23.75 -0.49 -11.28
C VAL A 341 24.49 -0.12 -9.98
N ARG A 342 24.27 1.08 -9.43
CA ARG A 342 25.05 1.57 -8.28
C ARG A 342 24.86 0.66 -7.07
N GLU A 343 25.92 0.52 -6.30
CA GLU A 343 25.87 -0.21 -5.04
C GLU A 343 25.19 0.65 -3.98
N LEU A 344 24.02 0.21 -3.53
CA LEU A 344 23.31 0.82 -2.41
C LEU A 344 23.60 0.03 -1.13
N PRO A 345 23.56 0.67 0.04
CA PRO A 345 23.55 -0.08 1.29
C PRO A 345 22.26 -0.91 1.38
N LEU A 346 22.30 -2.02 2.10
CA LEU A 346 21.14 -2.87 2.38
C LEU A 346 20.93 -2.97 3.88
N ILE A 347 19.69 -2.71 4.34
CA ILE A 347 19.30 -2.81 5.74
C ILE A 347 18.52 -4.12 5.93
N ALA A 348 19.01 -5.00 6.80
CA ALA A 348 18.35 -6.24 7.14
C ALA A 348 17.54 -6.09 8.44
N VAL A 349 16.23 -6.33 8.35
CA VAL A 349 15.27 -6.26 9.47
C VAL A 349 14.39 -7.51 9.50
N GLY A 350 13.55 -7.61 10.53
CA GLY A 350 12.66 -8.76 10.75
C GLY A 350 13.31 -9.85 11.60
N GLY A 351 12.47 -10.70 12.19
CA GLY A 351 12.92 -11.77 13.09
C GLY A 351 13.81 -12.83 12.43
N GLY A 352 13.78 -12.94 11.09
CA GLY A 352 14.61 -13.81 10.29
C GLY A 352 15.84 -13.14 9.67
N ALA A 353 16.17 -11.90 10.05
CA ALA A 353 17.27 -11.13 9.46
C ALA A 353 18.64 -11.83 9.53
N PHE A 354 18.81 -12.79 10.45
CA PHE A 354 20.00 -13.64 10.55
C PHE A 354 20.26 -14.52 9.31
N LEU A 355 19.26 -14.70 8.43
CA LEU A 355 19.41 -15.38 7.15
C LEU A 355 20.11 -14.52 6.08
N VAL A 356 20.19 -13.21 6.30
CA VAL A 356 20.83 -12.27 5.37
C VAL A 356 22.35 -12.32 5.59
N PRO A 357 23.15 -12.62 4.56
CA PRO A 357 24.61 -12.61 4.68
C PRO A 357 25.18 -11.19 4.87
N ASN A 358 26.32 -11.08 5.56
CA ASN A 358 27.03 -9.80 5.75
C ASN A 358 27.58 -9.18 4.44
N ARG A 359 27.63 -9.96 3.35
CA ARG A 359 28.10 -9.53 2.03
C ARG A 359 27.20 -10.12 0.96
N LEU A 360 26.77 -9.27 0.04
CA LEU A 360 25.93 -9.61 -1.10
C LEU A 360 26.50 -8.91 -2.33
N ALA A 361 26.48 -9.57 -3.48
CA ALA A 361 26.86 -8.95 -4.75
C ALA A 361 25.95 -7.76 -5.07
N GLY A 362 26.52 -6.66 -5.57
CA GLY A 362 25.77 -5.46 -5.97
C GLY A 362 25.26 -4.58 -4.82
N ILE A 363 25.63 -4.88 -3.57
CA ILE A 363 25.33 -4.12 -2.35
C ILE A 363 26.64 -3.60 -1.74
N SER A 364 26.67 -2.32 -1.35
CA SER A 364 27.90 -1.70 -0.84
C SER A 364 28.27 -2.18 0.57
N HIS A 365 27.27 -2.32 1.44
CA HIS A 365 27.39 -3.00 2.74
C HIS A 365 26.00 -3.44 3.24
N VAL A 366 25.99 -4.48 4.07
CA VAL A 366 24.80 -4.97 4.75
C VAL A 366 24.80 -4.46 6.19
N SER A 367 23.74 -3.76 6.58
CA SER A 367 23.51 -3.24 7.92
C SER A 367 22.48 -4.09 8.64
N HIS A 368 22.96 -4.90 9.60
CA HIS A 368 22.10 -5.59 10.56
C HIS A 368 21.85 -4.66 11.74
N VAL A 369 20.66 -4.06 11.79
CA VAL A 369 20.34 -3.05 12.81
C VAL A 369 19.96 -3.69 14.15
N PRO A 370 20.42 -3.15 15.29
CA PRO A 370 19.89 -3.51 16.59
C PRO A 370 18.38 -3.31 16.63
N HIS A 371 17.65 -4.24 17.26
CA HIS A 371 16.19 -4.21 17.35
C HIS A 371 15.44 -4.24 15.99
N GLY A 372 16.09 -4.76 14.94
CA GLY A 372 15.49 -4.88 13.61
C GLY A 372 14.25 -5.78 13.56
N ASP A 373 14.07 -6.68 14.53
CA ASP A 373 12.86 -7.47 14.73
C ASP A 373 11.63 -6.61 15.07
N CYS A 374 11.84 -5.43 15.66
CA CYS A 374 10.80 -4.45 15.97
C CYS A 374 10.61 -3.37 14.90
N ALA A 375 11.31 -3.45 13.76
CA ALA A 375 11.29 -2.41 12.72
C ALA A 375 9.86 -2.05 12.28
N ASN A 376 8.97 -3.03 12.15
CA ASN A 376 7.57 -2.78 11.81
C ASN A 376 6.87 -1.87 12.83
N ALA A 377 6.97 -2.20 14.12
CA ALA A 377 6.35 -1.42 15.18
C ALA A 377 6.96 -0.01 15.28
N VAL A 378 8.28 0.10 15.12
CA VAL A 378 8.98 1.39 15.09
C VAL A 378 8.49 2.25 13.92
N GLY A 379 8.40 1.68 12.71
CA GLY A 379 7.93 2.41 11.54
C GLY A 379 6.48 2.88 11.65
N ALA A 380 5.61 2.08 12.28
CA ALA A 380 4.25 2.51 12.59
C ALA A 380 4.25 3.68 13.60
N ALA A 381 5.08 3.62 14.63
CA ALA A 381 5.15 4.63 15.68
C ALA A 381 5.71 5.99 15.19
N ILE A 382 6.63 5.97 14.22
CA ILE A 382 7.26 7.16 13.63
C ILE A 382 6.64 7.57 12.29
N ALA A 383 5.50 6.97 11.91
CA ALA A 383 4.82 7.34 10.68
C ALA A 383 4.41 8.82 10.75
N GLN A 384 4.34 9.47 9.60
CA GLN A 384 4.03 10.89 9.49
C GLN A 384 2.68 11.09 8.81
N VAL A 385 1.98 12.17 9.13
CA VAL A 385 0.72 12.53 8.46
C VAL A 385 1.07 13.19 7.13
N SER A 386 0.44 12.75 6.05
CA SER A 386 0.73 13.24 4.70
C SER A 386 -0.45 13.98 4.06
N GLY A 387 -0.10 14.85 3.11
CA GLY A 387 -1.01 15.49 2.18
C GLY A 387 -0.42 15.45 0.78
N GLU A 388 -1.27 15.26 -0.22
CA GLU A 388 -0.85 15.12 -1.61
C GLU A 388 -1.78 15.89 -2.54
N THR A 389 -1.20 16.43 -3.60
CA THR A 389 -1.88 17.02 -4.74
C THR A 389 -1.35 16.39 -6.03
N ASP A 390 -2.22 16.07 -6.98
CA ASP A 390 -1.90 15.66 -8.36
C ASP A 390 -2.89 16.39 -9.27
N GLN A 391 -2.42 17.43 -9.96
CA GLN A 391 -3.27 18.35 -10.73
C GLN A 391 -2.56 18.81 -12.00
N VAL A 392 -3.33 19.27 -12.98
CA VAL A 392 -2.79 19.93 -14.17
C VAL A 392 -2.94 21.42 -14.05
N TYR A 393 -1.83 22.12 -14.14
CA TYR A 393 -1.74 23.58 -14.15
C TYR A 393 -1.56 24.06 -15.59
N ARG A 394 -2.20 25.16 -15.96
CA ARG A 394 -2.09 25.79 -17.27
C ARG A 394 -1.67 27.23 -17.11
N ASP A 395 -0.94 27.74 -18.09
CA ASP A 395 -0.52 29.14 -18.18
C ASP A 395 0.29 29.63 -16.96
N LEU A 396 0.87 28.69 -16.20
CA LEU A 396 1.80 28.94 -15.10
C LEU A 396 3.21 28.55 -15.52
N SER A 397 4.22 29.23 -14.94
CA SER A 397 5.59 28.71 -14.99
C SER A 397 5.67 27.40 -14.20
N ARG A 398 6.67 26.57 -14.52
CA ARG A 398 6.95 25.32 -13.79
C ARG A 398 7.07 25.55 -12.28
N GLU A 399 7.81 26.59 -11.89
CA GLU A 399 7.99 26.97 -10.49
C GLU A 399 6.67 27.37 -9.80
N ALA A 400 5.84 28.17 -10.48
CA ALA A 400 4.55 28.60 -9.94
C ALA A 400 3.55 27.44 -9.79
N ALA A 401 3.54 26.50 -10.74
CA ALA A 401 2.72 25.30 -10.67
C ALA A 401 3.15 24.38 -9.52
N ILE A 402 4.45 24.19 -9.32
CA ILE A 402 5.00 23.42 -8.18
C ILE A 402 4.62 24.07 -6.86
N ALA A 403 4.82 25.39 -6.72
CA ALA A 403 4.45 26.10 -5.50
C ALA A 403 2.94 26.01 -5.18
N ALA A 404 2.08 26.10 -6.20
CA ALA A 404 0.64 25.96 -6.03
C ALA A 404 0.23 24.54 -5.58
N ALA A 405 0.86 23.51 -6.16
CA ALA A 405 0.62 22.11 -5.77
C ALA A 405 1.11 21.82 -4.35
N GLU A 406 2.27 22.35 -3.98
CA GLU A 406 2.86 22.22 -2.64
C GLU A 406 2.00 22.91 -1.56
N ALA A 407 1.44 24.09 -1.86
CA ALA A 407 0.50 24.77 -0.97
C ALA A 407 -0.77 23.93 -0.73
N GLN A 408 -1.36 23.36 -1.78
CA GLN A 408 -2.53 22.48 -1.66
C GLN A 408 -2.21 21.19 -0.89
N ALA A 409 -1.04 20.59 -1.13
CA ALA A 409 -0.61 19.39 -0.42
C ALA A 409 -0.39 19.68 1.07
N THR A 410 0.20 20.83 1.38
CA THR A 410 0.39 21.35 2.75
C THR A 410 -0.94 21.55 3.48
N GLU A 411 -1.91 22.20 2.85
CA GLU A 411 -3.25 22.38 3.43
C GLU A 411 -3.94 21.05 3.72
N ARG A 412 -3.83 20.08 2.80
CA ARG A 412 -4.37 18.72 2.98
C ARG A 412 -3.69 17.99 4.13
N ALA A 413 -2.37 18.11 4.29
CA ALA A 413 -1.63 17.51 5.40
C ALA A 413 -2.08 18.09 6.74
N ILE A 414 -2.25 19.42 6.82
CA ILE A 414 -2.73 20.10 8.03
C ILE A 414 -4.16 19.67 8.37
N ALA A 415 -5.05 19.61 7.37
CA ALA A 415 -6.42 19.12 7.55
C ALA A 415 -6.47 17.66 8.02
N ALA A 416 -5.48 16.84 7.61
CA ALA A 416 -5.32 15.47 8.09
C ALA A 416 -4.71 15.37 9.51
N GLY A 417 -4.22 16.47 10.08
CA GLY A 417 -3.72 16.56 11.46
C GLY A 417 -2.20 16.69 11.59
N ALA A 418 -1.48 17.06 10.52
CA ALA A 418 -0.04 17.32 10.57
C ALA A 418 0.28 18.66 11.26
N GLU A 419 1.39 18.71 11.98
CA GLU A 419 1.93 19.93 12.58
C GLU A 419 2.65 20.77 11.53
N ARG A 420 2.16 22.00 11.31
CA ARG A 420 2.62 22.89 10.24
C ARG A 420 4.14 23.10 10.23
N GLU A 421 4.76 23.25 11.39
CA GLU A 421 6.19 23.54 11.53
C GLU A 421 7.10 22.36 11.17
N THR A 422 6.54 21.15 11.08
CA THR A 422 7.27 19.91 10.80
C THR A 422 7.13 19.43 9.36
N LEU A 423 6.30 20.11 8.56
CA LEU A 423 6.00 19.70 7.19
C LEU A 423 7.23 19.80 6.29
N GLN A 424 7.47 18.73 5.53
CA GLN A 424 8.53 18.66 4.55
C GLN A 424 8.01 18.04 3.25
N THR A 425 8.49 18.57 2.14
CA THR A 425 8.17 18.04 0.82
C THR A 425 8.97 16.77 0.58
N ILE A 426 8.24 15.66 0.43
CA ILE A 426 8.80 14.32 0.29
C ILE A 426 9.15 14.05 -1.17
N ASP A 427 8.20 14.36 -2.05
CA ASP A 427 8.30 14.09 -3.47
C ASP A 427 7.63 15.18 -4.30
N VAL A 428 8.25 15.47 -5.44
CA VAL A 428 7.74 16.40 -6.46
C VAL A 428 7.98 15.75 -7.81
N GLU A 429 6.90 15.53 -8.53
CA GLU A 429 6.91 15.03 -9.90
C GLU A 429 6.19 16.04 -10.79
N ASP A 430 6.83 16.44 -11.88
CA ASP A 430 6.21 17.31 -12.87
C ASP A 430 6.42 16.76 -14.28
N ILE A 431 5.32 16.70 -15.04
CA ILE A 431 5.31 16.12 -16.38
C ILE A 431 4.71 17.16 -17.33
N PRO A 432 5.52 17.71 -18.25
CA PRO A 432 5.01 18.57 -19.32
C PRO A 432 4.03 17.79 -20.20
N LEU A 433 2.82 18.33 -20.37
CA LEU A 433 1.81 17.73 -21.22
C LEU A 433 1.86 18.41 -22.59
N ALA A 434 2.83 18.02 -23.40
CA ALA A 434 3.13 18.68 -24.69
C ALA A 434 1.97 18.66 -25.70
N TYR A 435 1.00 17.75 -25.53
CA TYR A 435 -0.19 17.64 -26.37
C TYR A 435 -1.35 18.55 -25.91
N LEU A 436 -1.18 19.28 -24.79
CA LEU A 436 -2.14 20.25 -24.27
C LEU A 436 -1.76 21.69 -24.65
N PRO A 437 -2.74 22.54 -25.02
CA PRO A 437 -2.50 23.97 -25.18
C PRO A 437 -2.20 24.64 -23.82
N GLY A 438 -1.49 25.77 -23.85
CA GLY A 438 -1.29 26.64 -22.67
C GLY A 438 -0.20 26.19 -21.69
N ASN A 439 0.95 25.68 -22.17
CA ASN A 439 2.07 25.21 -21.32
C ASN A 439 1.59 24.32 -20.16
N ALA A 440 0.71 23.36 -20.45
CA ALA A 440 0.12 22.56 -19.40
C ALA A 440 1.16 21.66 -18.73
N LEU A 441 1.18 21.70 -17.41
CA LEU A 441 2.09 20.94 -16.57
C LEU A 441 1.28 20.15 -15.55
N ARG A 442 1.37 18.82 -15.61
CA ARG A 442 0.89 17.99 -14.51
C ARG A 442 1.92 18.07 -13.40
N VAL A 443 1.49 18.46 -12.21
CA VAL A 443 2.34 18.52 -11.03
C VAL A 443 1.74 17.68 -9.92
N ARG A 444 2.57 16.82 -9.36
CA ARG A 444 2.28 16.04 -8.17
C ARG A 444 3.25 16.44 -7.06
N VAL A 445 2.71 16.78 -5.89
CA VAL A 445 3.50 17.09 -4.71
C VAL A 445 2.95 16.30 -3.53
N ARG A 446 3.85 15.69 -2.77
CA ARG A 446 3.55 15.05 -1.48
C ARG A 446 4.35 15.70 -0.38
N VAL A 447 3.64 16.07 0.68
CA VAL A 447 4.20 16.66 1.90
C VAL A 447 3.87 15.73 3.07
N ALA A 448 4.78 15.56 4.01
CA ALA A 448 4.54 14.85 5.25
C ALA A 448 5.10 15.60 6.46
N GLY A 449 4.49 15.43 7.62
CA GLY A 449 4.93 16.03 8.87
C GLY A 449 4.48 15.22 10.09
N GLU A 450 5.00 15.60 11.25
CA GLU A 450 4.65 14.97 12.52
C GLU A 450 3.19 15.20 12.89
N MET A 451 2.64 14.30 13.71
CA MET A 451 1.30 14.47 14.25
C MET A 451 1.24 15.67 15.20
N ALA A 452 0.26 16.56 15.02
CA ALA A 452 0.03 17.63 15.96
C ALA A 452 -0.33 17.08 17.36
N SER A 453 0.46 17.45 18.37
CA SER A 453 0.24 17.04 19.76
C SER A 453 -1.15 17.48 20.27
N SER A 454 -1.71 16.71 21.22
CA SER A 454 -3.00 17.01 21.86
C SER A 454 -3.01 18.39 22.55
N THR A 455 -1.85 18.86 23.02
CA THR A 455 -1.65 20.18 23.62
C THR A 455 -1.83 21.33 22.64
N ASN A 456 -1.53 21.13 21.35
CA ASN A 456 -1.68 22.14 20.29
C ASN A 456 -3.08 22.15 19.66
N ARG A 457 -3.83 21.04 19.70
CA ARG A 457 -5.23 21.00 19.19
C ARG A 457 -6.20 21.85 20.01
N ASN A 458 -5.99 21.94 21.33
CA ASN A 458 -6.82 22.79 22.20
C ASN A 458 -6.59 24.30 21.97
N LYS A 459 -5.43 24.69 21.43
CA LYS A 459 -5.12 26.10 21.10
C LYS A 459 -5.77 26.56 19.80
N SER A 460 -5.99 25.67 18.81
CA SER A 460 -6.64 26.05 17.55
C SER A 460 -8.17 26.15 17.70
N SER A 461 -8.77 25.36 18.60
CA SER A 461 -10.20 25.47 18.95
C SER A 461 -10.56 26.69 19.81
N SER A 462 -9.58 27.36 20.44
CA SER A 462 -9.81 28.59 21.21
C SER A 462 -9.65 29.88 20.38
N VAL A 463 -9.27 29.79 19.11
CA VAL A 463 -9.08 30.95 18.21
C VAL A 463 -10.25 31.09 17.22
N SER A 464 -11.27 30.23 17.33
CA SER A 464 -12.48 30.23 16.48
C SER A 464 -13.78 30.42 17.28
N GLN A 465 -13.73 31.18 18.39
CA GLN A 465 -14.92 31.77 19.02
C GLN A 465 -14.95 33.28 18.86
#